data_AF-A0A2J0N424-F1
#
_entry.id   AF-A0A2J0N424-F1
#
_cell.length_a   1.000
_cell.length_b   1.000
_cell.length_c   1.000
_cell.angle_alpha   90.00
_cell.angle_beta   90.00
_cell.angle_gamma   90.00
#
_symmetry.space_group_name_H-M   'P 1'
#
loop_
_entity.id
_entity.type
_entity.pdbx_description
1 polymer ?
#
loop_
_entity_poly.entity_id
_entity_poly.type
_entity_poly.pdbx_seq_one_letter_code
_entity_poly.pdbx_strand_id
1 'polypeptide(L)'
;MIALFSLLIIIVLSIIVVRIGSIALELTGISSEIASFQAQSAFSGVGFTTVESEAIVTHPVRRRIIRVLILLGSAGVTTAIATLVLAFVGQSGKSVITRGEVLLLGLLCIFLFARSKYIYNVMKIIITKALEKWTTLRIYDYEQLFGLGEG
;
A
#
# COMPACT_ATOMS: atom_id res chain seq x y z
N MET A 1 -11.61 13.15 -18.59
CA MET A 1 -11.09 13.76 -17.34
C MET A 1 -11.51 13.00 -16.10
N ILE A 2 -12.81 12.72 -15.88
CA ILE A 2 -13.28 11.95 -14.71
C ILE A 2 -12.55 10.61 -14.58
N ALA A 3 -12.55 9.76 -15.61
CA ALA A 3 -11.83 8.48 -15.59
C ALA A 3 -10.34 8.66 -15.24
N LEU A 4 -9.68 9.69 -15.76
CA LEU A 4 -8.27 9.95 -15.47
C LEU A 4 -8.05 10.30 -13.99
N PHE A 5 -8.88 11.17 -13.40
CA PHE A 5 -8.80 11.47 -11.98
C PHE A 5 -9.16 10.26 -11.11
N SER A 6 -10.15 9.47 -11.51
CA SER A 6 -10.47 8.20 -10.85
C SER A 6 -9.28 7.25 -10.86
N LEU A 7 -8.55 7.15 -11.97
CA LEU A 7 -7.34 6.33 -12.04
C LEU A 7 -6.28 6.80 -11.04
N LEU A 8 -5.99 8.10 -10.99
CA LEU A 8 -5.01 8.65 -10.04
C LEU A 8 -5.44 8.40 -8.58
N ILE A 9 -6.74 8.53 -8.28
CA ILE A 9 -7.30 8.22 -6.95
C ILE A 9 -7.13 6.74 -6.61
N ILE A 10 -7.42 5.83 -7.55
CA ILE A 10 -7.22 4.38 -7.36
C ILE A 10 -5.77 4.07 -7.05
N ILE A 11 -4.81 4.69 -7.74
CA ILE A 11 -3.38 4.50 -7.48
C ILE A 11 -3.01 4.99 -6.08
N VAL A 12 -3.46 6.19 -5.68
CA VAL A 12 -3.20 6.72 -4.34
C VAL A 12 -3.80 5.81 -3.26
N LEU A 13 -5.03 5.36 -3.45
CA LEU A 13 -5.70 4.43 -2.52
C LEU A 13 -4.96 3.10 -2.42
N SER A 14 -4.46 2.58 -3.56
CA SER A 14 -3.67 1.35 -3.60
C SER A 14 -2.39 1.46 -2.76
N ILE A 15 -1.67 2.59 -2.88
CA ILE A 15 -0.48 2.88 -2.06
C ILE A 15 -0.84 2.95 -0.57
N ILE A 16 -1.96 3.59 -0.23
CA ILE A 16 -2.44 3.69 1.16
C ILE A 16 -2.75 2.29 1.72
N VAL A 17 -3.48 1.46 0.98
CA VAL A 17 -3.83 0.09 1.38
C VAL A 17 -2.57 -0.75 1.64
N VAL A 18 -1.57 -0.69 0.75
CA VAL A 18 -0.30 -1.38 0.93
C VAL A 18 0.42 -0.90 2.19
N ARG A 19 0.47 0.41 2.45
CA ARG A 19 1.09 0.98 3.65
C ARG A 19 0.38 0.56 4.93
N ILE A 20 -0.96 0.54 4.93
CA ILE A 20 -1.75 0.03 6.05
C ILE A 20 -1.43 -1.43 6.31
N GLY A 21 -1.38 -2.26 5.27
CA GLY A 21 -1.01 -3.67 5.38
C GLY A 21 0.39 -3.88 5.94
N SER A 22 1.37 -3.09 5.48
CA SER A 22 2.75 -3.12 5.96
C SER A 22 2.83 -2.79 7.45
N ILE A 23 2.18 -1.71 7.90
CA ILE A 23 2.21 -1.32 9.32
C ILE A 23 1.43 -2.32 10.17
N ALA A 24 0.29 -2.80 9.69
CA ALA A 24 -0.49 -3.82 10.41
C ALA A 24 0.31 -5.12 10.60
N LEU A 25 1.10 -5.52 9.59
CA LEU A 25 2.02 -6.65 9.71
C LEU A 25 3.17 -6.35 10.67
N GLU A 26 3.79 -5.17 10.60
CA GLU A 26 4.85 -4.73 11.53
C GLU A 26 4.38 -4.80 12.99
N LEU A 27 3.14 -4.36 13.27
CA LEU A 27 2.52 -4.43 14.61
C LEU A 27 2.31 -5.87 15.12
N THR A 28 2.33 -6.88 14.24
CA THR A 28 2.33 -8.30 14.66
C THR A 28 3.72 -8.84 15.02
N GLY A 29 4.76 -8.02 14.90
CA GLY A 29 6.13 -8.33 15.27
C GLY A 29 7.00 -8.96 14.20
N ILE A 30 6.78 -8.58 12.94
CA ILE A 30 7.79 -8.78 11.89
C ILE A 30 8.51 -7.46 11.60
N SER A 31 9.76 -7.52 11.14
CA SER A 31 10.53 -6.31 10.86
C SER A 31 9.85 -5.47 9.77
N SER A 32 10.04 -4.15 9.82
CA SER A 32 9.42 -3.22 8.87
C SER A 32 9.79 -3.53 7.41
N GLU A 33 11.03 -3.96 7.17
CA GLU A 33 11.51 -4.38 5.85
C GLU A 33 10.70 -5.58 5.31
N ILE A 34 10.60 -6.65 6.09
CA ILE A 34 9.82 -7.85 5.73
C ILE A 34 8.35 -7.48 5.56
N ALA A 35 7.78 -6.68 6.47
CA ALA A 35 6.39 -6.27 6.43
C ALA A 35 6.04 -5.48 5.16
N SER A 36 6.90 -4.55 4.76
CA SER A 36 6.71 -3.73 3.57
C SER A 36 6.76 -4.56 2.29
N PHE A 37 7.75 -5.46 2.18
CA PHE A 37 7.91 -6.34 1.03
C PHE A 37 6.74 -7.32 0.90
N GLN A 38 6.31 -7.91 2.02
CA GLN A 38 5.24 -8.90 2.05
C GLN A 38 3.87 -8.26 1.79
N ALA A 39 3.62 -7.04 2.29
CA ALA A 39 2.41 -6.30 1.97
C ALA A 39 2.34 -5.94 0.47
N GLN A 40 3.47 -5.52 -0.14
CA GLN A 40 3.55 -5.23 -1.57
C GLN A 40 3.34 -6.49 -2.42
N SER A 41 3.99 -7.60 -2.05
CA SER A 41 3.86 -8.88 -2.74
C SER A 41 2.42 -9.38 -2.69
N ALA A 42 1.80 -9.37 -1.51
CA ALA A 42 0.41 -9.76 -1.31
C ALA A 42 -0.57 -8.90 -2.13
N PHE A 43 -0.42 -7.57 -2.10
CA PHE A 43 -1.25 -6.66 -2.89
C PHE A 43 -1.06 -6.88 -4.40
N SER A 44 0.15 -7.23 -4.84
CA SER A 44 0.42 -7.50 -6.25
C SER A 44 -0.04 -8.91 -6.68
N GLY A 45 -0.48 -9.75 -5.74
CA GLY A 45 -0.83 -11.14 -6.00
C GLY A 45 0.38 -12.05 -6.28
N VAL A 46 1.59 -11.58 -5.99
CA VAL A 46 2.83 -12.34 -6.15
C VAL A 46 3.18 -13.04 -4.84
N GLY A 47 3.63 -14.29 -4.93
CA GLY A 47 4.07 -15.07 -3.78
C GLY A 47 5.53 -15.51 -3.93
N PHE A 48 6.24 -15.56 -2.81
CA PHE A 48 7.58 -16.12 -2.71
C PHE A 48 7.61 -17.19 -1.61
N THR A 49 8.29 -18.31 -1.86
CA THR A 49 8.50 -19.38 -0.88
C THR A 49 9.72 -19.06 -0.02
N THR A 50 9.56 -18.14 0.92
CA THR A 50 10.61 -17.70 1.84
C THR A 50 10.27 -18.08 3.28
N VAL A 51 11.27 -18.17 4.15
CA VAL A 51 11.08 -18.47 5.59
C VAL A 51 10.21 -17.39 6.24
N GLU A 52 10.35 -16.15 5.79
CA GLU A 52 9.54 -15.00 6.18
C GLU A 52 8.08 -15.20 5.78
N SER A 53 7.81 -15.70 4.58
CA SER A 53 6.46 -16.04 4.12
C SER A 53 5.83 -17.14 4.99
N GLU A 54 6.59 -18.14 5.44
CA GLU A 54 6.10 -19.19 6.34
C GLU A 54 5.69 -18.63 7.71
N ALA A 55 6.49 -17.72 8.28
CA ALA A 55 6.19 -17.04 9.53
C ALA A 55 4.93 -16.15 9.46
N ILE A 56 4.54 -15.73 8.26
CA ILE A 56 3.31 -14.96 8.01
C ILE A 56 2.09 -15.88 7.93
N VAL A 57 2.19 -17.00 7.21
CA VAL A 57 1.04 -17.90 6.96
C VAL A 57 0.66 -18.68 8.23
N THR A 58 1.63 -18.98 9.10
CA THR A 58 1.44 -19.69 10.37
C THR A 58 0.66 -18.85 11.40
N HIS A 59 0.78 -17.52 11.38
CA HIS A 59 0.07 -16.64 12.31
C HIS A 59 -1.33 -16.25 11.79
N PRO A 60 -2.44 -16.53 12.51
CA PRO A 60 -3.80 -16.36 11.99
C PRO A 60 -4.15 -14.90 11.64
N VAL A 61 -3.66 -13.93 12.42
CA VAL A 61 -3.88 -12.49 12.16
C VAL A 61 -3.14 -12.01 10.90
N ARG A 62 -1.84 -12.33 10.76
CA ARG A 62 -1.04 -12.00 9.58
C ARG A 62 -1.67 -12.58 8.31
N ARG A 63 -2.10 -13.84 8.38
CA ARG A 63 -2.84 -14.51 7.29
C ARG A 63 -4.13 -13.77 6.90
N ARG A 64 -4.87 -13.21 7.86
CA ARG A 64 -6.07 -12.42 7.57
C ARG A 64 -5.72 -11.09 6.87
N ILE A 65 -4.66 -10.40 7.31
CA ILE A 65 -4.17 -9.18 6.66
C ILE A 65 -3.78 -9.46 5.20
N ILE A 66 -2.99 -10.50 4.96
CA ILE A 66 -2.55 -10.90 3.61
C ILE A 66 -3.74 -11.22 2.70
N ARG A 67 -4.74 -11.96 3.20
CA ARG A 67 -5.96 -12.27 2.40
C ARG A 67 -6.70 -11.01 1.97
N VAL A 68 -6.82 -10.01 2.84
CA VAL A 68 -7.44 -8.73 2.51
C VAL A 68 -6.60 -7.98 1.48
N LEU A 69 -5.28 -7.95 1.62
CA LEU A 69 -4.38 -7.31 0.64
C LEU A 69 -4.48 -7.95 -0.75
N ILE A 70 -4.52 -9.29 -0.84
CA ILE A 70 -4.69 -10.01 -2.11
C ILE A 70 -6.04 -9.67 -2.78
N LEU A 71 -7.11 -9.63 -1.98
CA LEU A 71 -8.45 -9.30 -2.48
C LEU A 71 -8.51 -7.86 -2.99
N LEU A 72 -8.02 -6.89 -2.20
CA LEU A 72 -8.01 -5.47 -2.60
C LEU A 72 -7.06 -5.22 -3.77
N GLY A 73 -5.95 -5.93 -3.82
CA GLY A 73 -4.98 -5.90 -4.90
C GLY A 73 -5.56 -6.28 -6.24
N SER A 74 -6.16 -7.47 -6.33
CA SER A 74 -6.80 -7.94 -7.56
C SER A 74 -7.93 -7.02 -8.02
N ALA A 75 -8.83 -6.61 -7.12
CA ALA A 75 -9.90 -5.65 -7.43
C ALA A 75 -9.37 -4.27 -7.89
N GLY A 76 -8.33 -3.77 -7.20
CA GLY A 76 -7.68 -2.50 -7.50
C GLY A 76 -7.03 -2.48 -8.87
N VAL A 77 -6.26 -3.51 -9.21
CA VAL A 77 -5.60 -3.65 -10.52
C VAL A 77 -6.63 -3.74 -11.65
N THR A 78 -7.66 -4.57 -11.50
CA THR A 78 -8.73 -4.69 -12.51
C THR A 78 -9.44 -3.36 -12.73
N THR A 79 -9.77 -2.63 -11.66
CA THR A 79 -10.45 -1.32 -11.75
C THR A 79 -9.53 -0.27 -12.37
N ALA A 80 -8.24 -0.26 -12.03
CA ALA A 80 -7.27 0.65 -12.61
C ALA A 80 -7.12 0.45 -14.13
N ILE A 81 -7.01 -0.80 -14.58
CA ILE A 81 -6.92 -1.14 -16.01
C ILE A 81 -8.18 -0.68 -16.75
N ALA A 82 -9.36 -1.01 -16.25
CA ALA A 82 -10.63 -0.59 -16.85
C ALA A 82 -10.73 0.95 -16.94
N THR A 83 -10.34 1.64 -15.88
CA THR A 83 -10.38 3.10 -15.80
C THR A 83 -9.37 3.75 -16.74
N LEU A 84 -8.17 3.18 -16.90
CA LEU A 84 -7.17 3.63 -17.84
C LEU A 84 -7.68 3.52 -19.28
N VAL A 85 -8.30 2.40 -19.65
CA VAL A 85 -8.91 2.23 -20.98
C VAL A 85 -10.00 3.28 -21.20
N LEU A 86 -10.92 3.44 -20.26
CA LEU A 86 -11.98 4.47 -20.32
C LEU A 86 -11.42 5.90 -20.38
N ALA A 87 -10.23 6.14 -19.85
CA ALA A 87 -9.58 7.44 -19.91
C ALA A 87 -9.07 7.79 -21.31
N PHE A 88 -8.95 6.85 -22.26
CA PHE A 88 -8.43 7.13 -23.60
C PHE A 88 -9.34 6.69 -24.76
N VAL A 89 -10.30 5.80 -24.51
CA VAL A 89 -11.28 5.38 -25.53
C VAL A 89 -12.09 6.57 -26.07
N GLY A 90 -12.22 6.63 -27.40
CA GLY A 90 -13.03 7.62 -28.10
C GLY A 90 -12.49 9.06 -28.05
N GLN A 91 -11.22 9.25 -27.69
CA GLN A 91 -10.60 10.57 -27.59
C GLN A 91 -9.85 10.95 -28.87
N SER A 92 -9.91 12.22 -29.25
CA SER A 92 -9.25 12.78 -30.45
C SER A 92 -7.94 13.50 -30.12
N GLY A 93 -7.04 13.68 -31.11
CA GLY A 93 -5.62 14.03 -30.93
C GLY A 93 -5.30 15.06 -29.84
N LYS A 94 -5.89 16.27 -29.88
CA LYS A 94 -5.63 17.31 -28.86
C LYS A 94 -6.06 16.89 -27.44
N SER A 95 -7.15 16.13 -27.32
CA SER A 95 -7.63 15.60 -26.04
C SER A 95 -6.78 14.45 -25.51
N VAL A 96 -6.15 13.66 -26.40
CA VAL A 96 -5.22 12.59 -26.01
C VAL A 96 -3.94 13.18 -25.45
N ILE A 97 -3.39 14.22 -26.09
CA ILE A 97 -2.16 14.90 -25.63
C ILE A 97 -2.38 15.49 -24.24
N THR A 98 -3.44 16.29 -24.06
CA THR A 98 -3.76 16.91 -22.76
C THR A 98 -4.01 15.87 -21.66
N ARG A 99 -4.68 14.75 -21.96
CA ARG A 99 -4.85 13.65 -21.00
C ARG A 99 -3.51 12.97 -20.68
N GLY A 100 -2.64 12.78 -21.66
CA GLY A 100 -1.30 12.24 -21.46
C GLY A 100 -0.47 13.11 -20.52
N GLU A 101 -0.48 14.43 -20.72
CA GLU A 101 0.21 15.40 -19.86
C GLU A 101 -0.29 15.34 -18.41
N VAL A 102 -1.62 15.35 -18.22
CA VAL A 102 -2.21 15.28 -16.86
C VAL A 102 -1.88 13.94 -16.19
N LEU A 103 -1.92 12.83 -16.93
CA LEU A 103 -1.55 11.52 -16.40
C LEU A 103 -0.08 11.50 -15.96
N LEU A 104 0.82 12.01 -16.80
CA LEU A 104 2.26 12.02 -16.53
C LEU A 104 2.59 12.89 -15.32
N LEU A 105 2.05 14.11 -15.26
CA LEU A 105 2.19 15.00 -14.10
C LEU A 105 1.58 14.38 -12.84
N GLY A 106 0.40 13.78 -12.94
CA GLY A 106 -0.26 13.10 -11.82
C GLY A 106 0.58 11.95 -11.26
N LEU A 107 1.11 11.08 -12.12
CA LEU A 107 1.98 9.97 -11.72
C LEU A 107 3.29 10.46 -11.11
N LEU A 108 3.89 11.53 -11.66
CA LEU A 108 5.11 12.12 -11.13
C LEU A 108 4.89 12.70 -9.72
N CYS A 109 3.78 13.43 -9.52
CA CYS A 109 3.38 13.93 -8.21
C CYS A 109 3.18 12.79 -7.20
N ILE A 110 2.47 11.72 -7.60
CA ILE A 110 2.25 10.54 -6.76
C ILE A 110 3.58 9.86 -6.43
N PHE A 111 4.48 9.71 -7.39
CA PHE A 111 5.79 9.09 -7.19
C PHE A 111 6.64 9.86 -6.18
N LEU A 112 6.72 11.19 -6.31
CA LEU A 112 7.43 12.05 -5.36
C LEU A 112 6.81 11.97 -3.96
N PHE A 113 5.48 11.98 -3.88
CA PHE A 113 4.76 11.82 -2.61
C PHE A 113 5.03 10.45 -1.97
N ALA A 114 4.99 9.37 -2.75
CA ALA A 114 5.21 8.01 -2.29
C ALA A 114 6.66 7.77 -1.83
N ARG A 115 7.64 8.49 -2.38
CA ARG A 115 9.05 8.36 -1.99
C ARG A 115 9.44 9.23 -0.78
N SER A 116 8.62 10.20 -0.40
CA SER A 116 8.94 11.12 0.69
C SER A 116 8.96 10.43 2.06
N LYS A 117 10.10 10.50 2.75
CA LYS A 117 10.29 10.01 4.13
C LYS A 117 9.34 10.70 5.11
N TYR A 118 9.13 12.01 4.94
CA TYR A 118 8.23 12.78 5.80
C TYR A 118 6.81 12.23 5.74
N ILE A 119 6.30 12.00 4.53
CA ILE A 119 4.96 11.47 4.31
C ILE A 119 4.84 10.05 4.86
N TYR A 120 5.88 9.23 4.69
CA TYR A 120 5.91 7.89 5.29
C TYR A 120 5.77 7.95 6.82
N ASN A 121 6.54 8.79 7.50
CA ASN A 121 6.48 8.92 8.96
C ASN A 121 5.12 9.42 9.44
N VAL A 122 4.56 10.45 8.77
CA VAL A 122 3.22 10.97 9.08
C VAL A 122 2.15 9.88 8.90
N MET A 123 2.19 9.15 7.79
CA MET A 123 1.28 8.04 7.54
C MET A 123 1.44 6.94 8.58
N LYS A 124 2.66 6.60 8.99
CA LYS A 124 2.93 5.60 10.02
C LYS A 124 2.23 5.99 11.33
N ILE A 125 2.41 7.22 11.80
CA ILE A 125 1.76 7.72 13.02
C ILE A 125 0.23 7.64 12.92
N ILE A 126 -0.34 8.11 11.81
CA ILE A 126 -1.81 8.12 11.61
C ILE A 126 -2.36 6.69 11.58
N ILE A 127 -1.72 5.80 10.82
CA ILE A 127 -2.16 4.42 10.64
C ILE A 127 -2.03 3.64 11.95
N THR A 128 -0.92 3.79 12.69
CA THR A 128 -0.74 3.15 13.98
C THR A 128 -1.84 3.58 14.96
N LYS A 129 -2.08 4.89 15.13
CA LYS A 129 -3.16 5.39 16.00
C LYS A 129 -4.55 4.90 15.58
N ALA A 130 -4.80 4.83 14.28
CA ALA A 130 -6.07 4.30 13.77
C ALA A 130 -6.21 2.81 14.06
N LEU A 131 -5.16 2.01 13.87
CA LEU A 131 -5.20 0.57 14.11
C LEU A 131 -5.33 0.25 15.61
N GLU A 132 -4.64 0.97 16.49
CA GLU A 132 -4.75 0.83 17.94
C GLU A 132 -6.17 1.09 18.44
N LYS A 133 -6.83 2.12 17.90
CA LYS A 133 -8.18 2.49 18.31
C LYS A 133 -9.26 1.51 17.81
N TRP A 134 -9.04 0.87 16.66
CA TRP A 134 -10.06 0.07 15.99
C TRP A 134 -9.80 -1.44 16.04
N THR A 135 -8.61 -1.88 16.46
CA THR A 135 -8.21 -3.29 16.45
C THR A 135 -7.56 -3.71 17.76
N THR A 136 -7.96 -4.86 18.29
CA THR A 136 -7.29 -5.55 19.40
C THR A 136 -6.03 -6.29 18.92
N LEU A 137 -5.15 -5.60 18.18
CA LEU A 137 -3.81 -6.12 17.91
C LEU A 137 -3.04 -6.05 19.23
N ARG A 138 -2.58 -7.19 19.76
CA ARG A 138 -1.58 -7.19 20.84
C ARG A 138 -0.30 -6.60 20.25
N ILE A 139 -0.09 -5.32 20.53
CA ILE A 139 1.11 -4.59 20.16
C ILE A 139 2.26 -5.27 20.90
N TYR A 140 3.15 -5.91 20.15
CA TYR A 140 4.46 -6.26 20.68
C TYR A 140 5.31 -5.00 20.55
N ASP A 141 5.50 -4.31 21.67
CA ASP A 141 6.28 -3.08 21.74
C ASP A 141 7.77 -3.43 21.62
N TYR A 142 8.30 -3.41 20.39
CA TYR A 142 9.71 -3.75 20.12
C TYR A 142 10.67 -2.70 20.68
N GLU A 143 10.22 -1.44 20.83
CA GLU A 143 11.05 -0.38 21.41
C GLU A 143 11.28 -0.57 22.92
N GLN A 144 10.46 -1.36 23.61
CA GLN A 144 10.68 -1.71 25.01
C GLN A 144 11.52 -2.97 25.21
N LEU A 145 11.66 -3.83 24.20
CA LEU A 145 12.45 -5.07 24.29
C LEU A 145 13.94 -4.88 23.95
N PHE A 146 14.27 -3.85 23.17
CA PHE A 146 15.65 -3.47 22.89
C PHE A 146 16.02 -2.19 23.62
N GLY A 147 16.23 -2.28 24.94
CA GLY A 147 16.88 -1.23 25.74
C GLY A 147 18.26 -0.83 25.19
N LEU A 148 18.26 -0.04 24.13
CA LEU A 148 19.37 0.62 23.45
C LEU A 148 18.82 2.01 23.11
N GLY A 149 18.76 2.94 24.05
CA GLY A 149 19.94 3.45 24.73
C GLY A 149 20.44 4.60 23.90
N GLU A 150 19.98 5.80 24.25
CA GLU A 150 20.65 7.05 23.88
C GLU A 150 22.14 6.90 24.22
N GLY A 151 22.97 7.13 23.21
CA GLY A 151 24.42 7.13 23.25
C GLY A 151 24.96 7.64 21.93
#